data_AF-A0A6J2QM04-F1
#
_entry.id   AF-A0A6J2QM04-F1
#
_cell.length_a   1.000
_cell.length_b   1.000
_cell.length_c   1.000
_cell.angle_alpha   90.00
_cell.angle_beta   90.00
_cell.angle_gamma   90.00
#
_symmetry.space_group_name_H-M   'P 1'
#
loop_
_entity.id
_entity.type
_entity.pdbx_description
1 polymer ?
#
loop_
_entity_poly.entity_id
_entity_poly.type
_entity_poly.pdbx_seq_one_letter_code
_entity_poly.pdbx_strand_id
1 'polypeptide(L)'
;MSAFSEAALEKKLSELSNSQQSVQTLSLWLIHHRKHSRTIVSVWINELKKAQVSRKLTFLYLANDIIQNSKKKGPEFTQDFAPVIVEAFKHVYRSDFTNHQDGEEGCKKQLGRVLSIWQERAVYENNLLDQLSQVLYGEKKAKKRTYEEIRPADEDFASQSSPAEPPQTAELIRALQELENAASGDSVLRQRISSLPAEVQDTSLLHRITDKESGERLSRLVEEACMLLADYSGRLAAEIDDRRQLTRTLVVFLQSQKDGLTQNEQKLEDTKRMKYLLFVSSPSQVFVINKPTENKN
;
A
#
# COMPACT_ATOMS: atom_id res chain seq x y z
N MET A 1 -34.90 9.98 -35.30
CA MET A 1 -33.77 10.03 -34.35
C MET A 1 -32.49 10.13 -35.18
N SER A 2 -31.51 10.95 -34.79
CA SER A 2 -30.26 11.09 -35.55
C SER A 2 -29.48 9.77 -35.55
N ALA A 3 -28.92 9.41 -36.71
CA ALA A 3 -28.04 8.25 -36.84
C ALA A 3 -26.76 8.44 -35.99
N PHE A 4 -26.20 7.33 -35.51
CA PHE A 4 -24.92 7.34 -34.81
C PHE A 4 -23.77 7.60 -35.80
N SER A 5 -22.84 8.48 -35.41
CA SER A 5 -21.53 8.65 -36.05
C SER A 5 -20.53 9.15 -35.02
N GLU A 6 -19.25 8.82 -35.21
CA GLU A 6 -18.17 9.28 -34.31
C GLU A 6 -18.07 10.81 -34.27
N ALA A 7 -18.14 11.48 -35.42
CA ALA A 7 -18.14 12.94 -35.48
C ALA A 7 -19.30 13.59 -34.71
N ALA A 8 -20.49 12.98 -34.72
CA ALA A 8 -21.62 13.47 -33.92
C ALA A 8 -21.37 13.28 -32.41
N LEU A 9 -20.69 12.20 -32.03
CA LEU A 9 -20.31 11.94 -30.64
C LEU A 9 -19.24 12.93 -30.18
N GLU A 10 -18.18 13.14 -30.96
CA GLU A 10 -17.12 14.11 -30.68
C GLU A 10 -17.68 15.52 -30.47
N LYS A 11 -18.59 15.96 -31.36
CA LYS A 11 -19.28 17.25 -31.20
C LYS A 11 -20.10 17.31 -29.90
N LYS A 12 -20.83 16.25 -29.57
CA LYS A 12 -21.61 16.21 -28.32
C LYS A 12 -20.72 16.20 -27.07
N LEU A 13 -19.57 15.54 -27.11
CA LEU A 13 -18.59 15.53 -26.03
C LEU A 13 -17.89 16.89 -25.90
N SER A 14 -17.63 17.59 -27.01
CA SER A 14 -17.05 18.94 -26.96
C SER A 14 -18.00 19.96 -26.31
N GLU A 15 -19.32 19.78 -26.46
CA GLU A 15 -20.39 20.59 -25.85
C GLU A 15 -20.79 20.13 -24.43
N LEU A 16 -20.25 18.99 -23.94
CA LEU A 16 -20.59 18.44 -22.63
C LEU A 16 -20.21 19.39 -21.49
N SER A 17 -21.19 19.72 -20.64
CA SER A 17 -21.02 20.55 -19.44
C SER A 17 -21.26 19.75 -18.15
N ASN A 18 -20.86 20.32 -17.01
CA ASN A 18 -21.07 19.74 -15.69
C ASN A 18 -22.54 19.79 -15.19
N SER A 19 -23.46 20.34 -15.99
CA SER A 19 -24.88 20.38 -15.64
C SER A 19 -25.52 18.98 -15.74
N GLN A 20 -26.41 18.68 -14.80
CA GLN A 20 -27.11 17.39 -14.77
C GLN A 20 -27.87 17.11 -16.07
N GLN A 21 -28.53 18.14 -16.63
CA GLN A 21 -29.27 18.03 -17.87
C GLN A 21 -28.38 17.66 -19.06
N SER A 22 -27.18 18.27 -19.16
CA SER A 22 -26.22 17.97 -20.23
C SER A 22 -25.75 16.52 -20.16
N VAL A 23 -25.41 16.04 -18.95
CA VAL A 23 -24.95 14.67 -18.73
C VAL A 23 -26.07 13.66 -19.04
N GLN A 24 -27.27 13.87 -18.51
CA GLN A 24 -28.39 12.95 -18.71
C GLN A 24 -28.86 12.88 -20.16
N THR A 25 -28.94 14.03 -20.83
CA THR A 25 -29.38 14.08 -22.24
C THR A 25 -28.41 13.31 -23.14
N LEU A 26 -27.10 13.49 -22.92
CA LEU A 26 -26.10 12.76 -23.69
C LEU A 26 -26.08 11.26 -23.33
N SER A 27 -26.13 10.94 -22.04
CA SER A 27 -26.19 9.55 -21.55
C SER A 27 -27.36 8.79 -22.19
N LEU A 28 -28.57 9.37 -22.21
CA LEU A 28 -29.74 8.75 -22.83
C LEU A 28 -29.55 8.48 -24.32
N TRP A 29 -28.96 9.44 -25.04
CA TRP A 29 -28.64 9.30 -26.47
C TRP A 29 -27.62 8.17 -26.71
N LEU A 30 -26.61 8.04 -25.84
CA LEU A 30 -25.60 6.96 -25.94
C LEU A 30 -26.17 5.59 -25.61
N ILE A 31 -27.04 5.50 -24.59
CA ILE A 31 -27.74 4.27 -24.22
C ILE A 31 -28.66 3.82 -25.37
N HIS A 32 -29.30 4.75 -26.07
CA HIS A 32 -30.09 4.43 -27.25
C HIS A 32 -29.23 3.78 -28.36
N HIS A 33 -28.01 4.27 -28.55
CA HIS A 33 -27.05 3.77 -29.54
C HIS A 33 -26.09 2.70 -29.00
N ARG A 34 -26.48 1.97 -27.94
CA ARG A 34 -25.63 0.97 -27.27
C ARG A 34 -25.04 -0.12 -28.16
N LYS A 35 -25.62 -0.39 -29.34
CA LYS A 35 -25.03 -1.31 -30.33
C LYS A 35 -23.63 -0.87 -30.78
N HIS A 36 -23.31 0.40 -30.60
CA HIS A 36 -22.01 1.00 -30.88
C HIS A 36 -21.19 1.25 -29.60
N SER A 37 -21.48 0.57 -28.48
CA SER A 37 -20.84 0.79 -27.18
C SER A 37 -19.31 0.80 -27.24
N ARG A 38 -18.70 -0.15 -27.95
CA ARG A 38 -17.24 -0.22 -28.11
C ARG A 38 -16.66 1.03 -28.77
N THR A 39 -17.28 1.48 -29.86
CA THR A 39 -16.89 2.72 -30.56
C THR A 39 -17.11 3.93 -29.67
N ILE A 40 -18.25 4.01 -28.97
CA ILE A 40 -18.58 5.09 -28.04
C ILE A 40 -17.51 5.20 -26.94
N VAL A 41 -17.15 4.08 -26.31
CA VAL A 41 -16.15 4.04 -25.23
C VAL A 41 -14.77 4.44 -25.75
N SER A 42 -14.40 3.99 -26.97
CA SER A 42 -13.14 4.36 -27.61
C SER A 42 -13.04 5.87 -27.88
N VAL A 43 -14.09 6.47 -28.45
CA VAL A 43 -14.14 7.93 -28.68
C VAL A 43 -14.14 8.67 -27.34
N TRP A 44 -14.92 8.20 -26.36
CA TRP A 44 -14.98 8.81 -25.03
C TRP A 44 -13.62 8.89 -24.34
N ILE A 45 -12.82 7.81 -24.34
CA ILE A 45 -11.51 7.81 -23.68
C ILE A 45 -10.51 8.70 -24.42
N ASN A 46 -10.58 8.75 -25.75
CA ASN A 46 -9.75 9.63 -26.56
C ASN A 46 -10.06 11.10 -26.29
N GLU A 47 -11.34 11.46 -26.25
CA GLU A 47 -11.78 12.84 -25.94
C GLU A 47 -11.52 13.22 -24.49
N LEU A 48 -11.66 12.29 -23.53
CA LEU A 48 -11.27 12.52 -22.13
C LEU A 48 -9.79 12.91 -22.00
N LYS A 49 -8.91 12.21 -22.74
CA LYS A 49 -7.46 12.48 -22.72
C LYS A 49 -7.10 13.85 -23.31
N LYS A 50 -7.85 14.31 -24.32
CA LYS A 50 -7.69 15.63 -24.95
C LYS A 50 -8.33 16.77 -24.17
N ALA A 51 -9.33 16.48 -23.33
CA ALA A 51 -10.10 17.49 -22.61
C ALA A 51 -9.24 18.29 -21.62
N GLN A 52 -9.61 19.55 -21.41
CA GLN A 52 -9.04 20.39 -20.36
C GLN A 52 -9.30 19.79 -18.96
N VAL A 53 -8.38 19.99 -18.02
CA VAL A 53 -8.43 19.41 -16.65
C VAL A 53 -9.78 19.63 -15.97
N SER A 54 -10.31 20.86 -16.04
CA SER A 54 -11.60 21.25 -15.46
C SER A 54 -12.81 20.47 -15.98
N ARG A 55 -12.71 19.86 -17.17
CA ARG A 55 -13.79 19.10 -17.82
C ARG A 55 -13.66 17.59 -17.61
N LYS A 56 -12.50 17.08 -17.23
CA LYS A 56 -12.24 15.63 -17.15
C LYS A 56 -13.15 14.92 -16.15
N LEU A 57 -13.48 15.58 -15.03
CA LEU A 57 -14.43 15.02 -14.06
C LEU A 57 -15.84 14.85 -14.64
N THR A 58 -16.27 15.76 -15.52
CA THR A 58 -17.57 15.66 -16.21
C THR A 58 -17.68 14.42 -17.10
N PHE A 59 -16.57 14.03 -17.75
CA PHE A 59 -16.53 12.79 -18.54
C PHE A 59 -16.75 11.55 -17.68
N LEU A 60 -16.24 11.54 -16.45
CA LEU A 60 -16.50 10.44 -15.51
C LEU A 60 -17.93 10.44 -14.99
N TYR A 61 -18.55 11.60 -14.78
CA TYR A 61 -19.98 11.67 -14.46
C TYR A 61 -20.85 11.12 -15.58
N LEU A 62 -20.48 11.40 -16.83
CA LEU A 62 -21.13 10.80 -18.00
C LEU A 62 -20.95 9.28 -18.03
N ALA A 63 -19.73 8.76 -17.86
CA ALA A 63 -19.50 7.33 -17.82
C ALA A 63 -20.29 6.65 -16.68
N ASN A 64 -20.31 7.27 -15.49
CA ASN A 64 -21.09 6.81 -14.36
C ASN A 64 -22.58 6.71 -14.68
N ASP A 65 -23.17 7.76 -15.27
CA ASP A 65 -24.58 7.76 -15.63
C ASP A 65 -24.91 6.70 -16.69
N ILE A 66 -24.08 6.56 -17.73
CA ILE A 66 -24.23 5.55 -18.78
C ILE A 66 -24.16 4.14 -18.20
N ILE A 67 -23.10 3.81 -17.45
CA ILE A 67 -22.87 2.47 -16.90
C ILE A 67 -24.04 2.07 -16.01
N GLN A 68 -24.50 2.97 -15.13
CA GLN A 68 -25.57 2.64 -14.20
C GLN A 68 -26.95 2.53 -14.86
N ASN A 69 -27.28 3.42 -15.80
CA ASN A 69 -28.60 3.45 -16.44
C ASN A 69 -28.72 2.43 -17.59
N SER A 70 -27.60 2.04 -18.22
CA SER A 70 -27.60 1.03 -19.28
C SER A 70 -27.82 -0.40 -18.79
N LYS A 71 -27.52 -0.72 -17.51
CA LYS A 71 -27.67 -2.08 -16.95
C LYS A 71 -29.05 -2.70 -17.21
N LYS A 72 -30.11 -1.89 -17.20
CA LYS A 72 -31.49 -2.36 -17.46
C LYS A 72 -31.74 -2.77 -18.92
N LYS A 73 -30.91 -2.28 -19.84
CA LYS A 73 -30.98 -2.58 -21.27
C LYS A 73 -30.05 -3.74 -21.62
N GLY A 74 -28.83 -3.75 -21.06
CA GLY A 74 -27.86 -4.83 -21.24
C GLY A 74 -26.48 -4.48 -20.65
N PRO A 75 -25.52 -5.43 -20.71
CA PRO A 75 -24.22 -5.30 -20.07
C PRO A 75 -23.16 -4.60 -20.93
N GLU A 76 -23.48 -4.20 -22.16
CA GLU A 76 -22.49 -3.81 -23.18
C GLU A 76 -21.58 -2.68 -22.70
N PHE A 77 -22.15 -1.62 -22.14
CA PHE A 77 -21.36 -0.51 -21.61
C PHE A 77 -20.54 -0.90 -20.38
N THR A 78 -21.10 -1.68 -19.45
CA THR A 78 -20.32 -2.16 -18.30
C THR A 78 -19.10 -2.96 -18.78
N GLN A 79 -19.26 -3.85 -19.75
CA GLN A 79 -18.16 -4.64 -20.29
C GLN A 79 -17.13 -3.80 -21.05
N ASP A 80 -17.58 -2.89 -21.92
CA ASP A 80 -16.69 -2.10 -22.76
C ASP A 80 -15.95 -1.01 -21.96
N PHE A 81 -16.53 -0.46 -20.89
CA PHE A 81 -15.85 0.50 -20.01
C PHE A 81 -14.82 -0.16 -19.09
N ALA A 82 -15.03 -1.41 -18.65
CA ALA A 82 -14.15 -2.11 -17.72
C ALA A 82 -12.63 -2.04 -18.07
N PRO A 83 -12.18 -2.32 -19.31
CA PRO A 83 -10.75 -2.29 -19.64
C PRO A 83 -10.14 -0.88 -19.65
N VAL A 84 -10.94 0.18 -19.80
CA VAL A 84 -10.44 1.55 -19.92
C VAL A 84 -10.64 2.38 -18.66
N ILE A 85 -11.48 1.94 -17.72
CA ILE A 85 -11.94 2.79 -16.62
C ILE A 85 -10.85 3.06 -15.58
N VAL A 86 -9.97 2.09 -15.34
CA VAL A 86 -8.81 2.26 -14.43
C VAL A 86 -7.86 3.31 -14.98
N GLU A 87 -7.55 3.24 -16.28
CA GLU A 87 -6.70 4.21 -16.97
C GLU A 87 -7.35 5.61 -16.98
N ALA A 88 -8.66 5.69 -17.18
CA ALA A 88 -9.42 6.93 -17.11
C ALA A 88 -9.35 7.58 -15.72
N PHE A 89 -9.54 6.80 -14.66
CA PHE A 89 -9.41 7.27 -13.27
C PHE A 89 -8.00 7.77 -12.99
N LYS A 90 -6.96 7.02 -13.37
CA LYS A 90 -5.55 7.43 -13.23
C LYS A 90 -5.29 8.75 -13.96
N HIS A 91 -5.82 8.88 -15.17
CA HIS A 91 -5.60 10.07 -15.99
C HIS A 91 -6.25 11.32 -15.37
N VAL A 92 -7.50 11.20 -14.90
CA VAL A 92 -8.21 12.31 -14.23
C VAL A 92 -7.49 12.69 -12.94
N TYR A 93 -7.17 11.70 -12.11
CA TYR A 93 -6.47 11.90 -10.83
C TYR A 93 -5.11 12.57 -10.99
N ARG A 94 -4.26 12.11 -11.93
CA ARG A 94 -2.94 12.73 -12.17
C ARG A 94 -3.00 14.12 -12.76
N SER A 95 -3.99 14.38 -13.63
CA SER A 95 -4.09 15.68 -14.30
C SER A 95 -4.53 16.83 -13.40
N ASP A 96 -5.13 16.51 -12.25
CA ASP A 96 -5.49 17.49 -11.21
C ASP A 96 -4.25 17.86 -10.35
N PHE A 97 -3.33 16.90 -10.16
CA PHE A 97 -2.11 17.03 -9.35
C PHE A 97 -1.09 18.05 -9.88
N THR A 98 -1.14 18.40 -11.18
CA THR A 98 -0.16 19.30 -11.79
C THR A 98 -0.57 20.78 -11.75
N ASN A 99 -1.81 21.11 -11.35
CA ASN A 99 -2.36 22.45 -11.57
C ASN A 99 -2.74 23.27 -10.31
N HIS A 100 -2.85 22.71 -9.10
CA HIS A 100 -3.19 23.51 -7.91
C HIS A 100 -2.67 22.93 -6.59
N GLN A 101 -2.05 23.78 -5.75
CA GLN A 101 -1.63 23.47 -4.38
C GLN A 101 -2.78 23.44 -3.36
N ASP A 102 -4.00 23.87 -3.72
CA ASP A 102 -5.16 23.93 -2.81
C ASP A 102 -6.39 23.10 -3.28
N GLY A 103 -6.28 22.39 -4.40
CA GLY A 103 -7.39 21.62 -5.03
C GLY A 103 -7.44 20.13 -4.68
N GLU A 104 -6.42 19.64 -3.96
CA GLU A 104 -6.09 18.22 -3.72
C GLU A 104 -7.27 17.40 -3.17
N GLU A 105 -8.13 18.03 -2.38
CA GLU A 105 -9.22 17.36 -1.68
C GLU A 105 -10.53 17.30 -2.48
N GLY A 106 -10.70 18.17 -3.49
CA GLY A 106 -11.89 18.23 -4.32
C GLY A 106 -12.01 17.02 -5.23
N CYS A 107 -11.18 16.96 -6.27
CA CYS A 107 -11.31 15.95 -7.33
C CYS A 107 -11.23 14.53 -6.77
N LYS A 108 -10.31 14.26 -5.84
CA LYS A 108 -10.19 12.97 -5.14
C LYS A 108 -11.49 12.59 -4.41
N LYS A 109 -12.14 13.53 -3.72
CA LYS A 109 -13.43 13.28 -3.05
C LYS A 109 -14.55 12.98 -4.05
N GLN A 110 -14.58 13.66 -5.20
CA GLN A 110 -15.59 13.37 -6.23
C GLN A 110 -15.36 12.02 -6.92
N LEU A 111 -14.10 11.65 -7.20
CA LEU A 111 -13.74 10.31 -7.68
C LEU A 111 -14.08 9.23 -6.64
N GLY A 112 -13.77 9.48 -5.37
CA GLY A 112 -14.11 8.61 -4.25
C GLY A 112 -15.62 8.37 -4.18
N ARG A 113 -16.43 9.44 -4.32
CA ARG A 113 -17.91 9.31 -4.35
C ARG A 113 -18.39 8.42 -5.50
N VAL A 114 -17.84 8.57 -6.71
CA VAL A 114 -18.19 7.68 -7.84
C VAL A 114 -17.82 6.23 -7.53
N LEU A 115 -16.63 5.99 -6.97
CA LEU A 115 -16.18 4.66 -6.59
C LEU A 115 -17.06 4.03 -5.50
N SER A 116 -17.43 4.78 -4.46
CA SER A 116 -18.35 4.31 -3.41
C SER A 116 -19.69 3.88 -3.99
N ILE A 117 -20.26 4.66 -4.92
CA ILE A 117 -21.52 4.29 -5.59
C ILE A 117 -21.36 2.98 -6.37
N TRP A 118 -20.21 2.76 -7.02
CA TRP A 118 -19.95 1.52 -7.76
C TRP A 118 -19.76 0.31 -6.86
N GLN A 119 -19.16 0.50 -5.68
CA GLN A 119 -19.04 -0.53 -4.64
C GLN A 119 -20.42 -0.88 -4.06
N GLU A 120 -21.20 0.11 -3.63
CA GLU A 120 -22.54 -0.08 -3.06
C GLU A 120 -23.50 -0.79 -4.03
N ARG A 121 -23.41 -0.47 -5.33
CA ARG A 121 -24.30 -1.02 -6.37
C ARG A 121 -23.71 -2.22 -7.11
N ALA A 122 -22.59 -2.77 -6.63
CA ALA A 122 -21.86 -3.88 -7.25
C ALA A 122 -21.77 -3.71 -8.79
N VAL A 123 -21.27 -2.55 -9.24
CA VAL A 123 -21.19 -2.22 -10.67
C VAL A 123 -20.15 -3.06 -11.40
N TYR A 124 -19.05 -3.34 -10.72
CA TYR A 124 -17.95 -4.15 -11.20
C TYR A 124 -17.55 -5.19 -10.16
N GLU A 125 -16.77 -6.18 -10.59
CA GLU A 125 -16.13 -7.16 -9.71
C GLU A 125 -15.16 -6.51 -8.74
N ASN A 126 -15.00 -7.11 -7.56
CA ASN A 126 -14.15 -6.59 -6.48
C ASN A 126 -12.72 -6.31 -6.94
N ASN A 127 -12.14 -7.17 -7.78
CA ASN A 127 -10.78 -6.97 -8.30
C ASN A 127 -10.63 -5.62 -9.04
N LEU A 128 -11.62 -5.24 -9.86
CA LEU A 128 -11.57 -3.98 -10.60
C LEU A 128 -11.82 -2.78 -9.67
N LEU A 129 -12.74 -2.93 -8.71
CA LEU A 129 -13.00 -1.90 -7.69
C LEU A 129 -11.78 -1.66 -6.80
N ASP A 130 -11.02 -2.71 -6.47
CA ASP A 130 -9.78 -2.63 -5.71
C ASP A 130 -8.68 -1.90 -6.50
N GLN A 131 -8.55 -2.19 -7.80
CA GLN A 131 -7.63 -1.44 -8.66
C GLN A 131 -7.97 0.06 -8.72
N LEU A 132 -9.26 0.41 -8.79
CA LEU A 132 -9.71 1.81 -8.75
C LEU A 132 -9.45 2.45 -7.38
N SER A 133 -9.66 1.71 -6.29
CA SER A 133 -9.33 2.14 -4.92
C SER A 133 -7.84 2.42 -4.77
N GLN A 134 -6.98 1.56 -5.32
CA GLN A 134 -5.53 1.73 -5.31
C GLN A 134 -5.09 3.00 -6.05
N VAL A 135 -5.79 3.39 -7.13
CA VAL A 135 -5.52 4.64 -7.84
C VAL A 135 -5.78 5.87 -6.97
N LEU A 136 -6.82 5.85 -6.13
CA LEU A 136 -7.23 7.00 -5.31
C LEU A 136 -6.53 7.07 -3.95
N TYR A 137 -6.26 5.91 -3.35
CA TYR A 137 -5.79 5.81 -1.97
C TYR A 137 -4.39 5.19 -1.83
N GLY A 138 -3.75 4.81 -2.95
CA GLY A 138 -2.48 4.09 -2.95
C GLY A 138 -2.65 2.61 -2.57
N GLU A 139 -1.53 1.88 -2.48
CA GLU A 139 -1.52 0.49 -2.00
C GLU A 139 -1.93 0.38 -0.53
N LYS A 140 -3.23 0.46 -0.24
CA LYS A 140 -3.77 -0.13 0.98
C LYS A 140 -3.98 -1.61 0.70
N LYS A 141 -3.00 -2.45 1.05
CA LYS A 141 -3.18 -3.90 1.16
C LYS A 141 -4.23 -4.20 2.22
N ALA A 142 -5.51 -4.16 1.84
CA ALA A 142 -6.60 -4.68 2.65
C ALA A 142 -7.02 -6.03 2.07
N LYS A 143 -6.22 -7.08 2.32
CA LYS A 143 -6.78 -8.43 2.29
C LYS A 143 -7.59 -8.60 3.58
N LYS A 144 -8.92 -8.51 3.46
CA LYS A 144 -9.83 -9.09 4.45
C LYS A 144 -9.45 -10.56 4.62
N ARG A 145 -8.90 -10.94 5.77
CA ARG A 145 -8.86 -12.33 6.20
C ARG A 145 -9.84 -12.50 7.35
N THR A 146 -10.75 -13.44 7.17
CA THR A 146 -11.58 -14.03 8.22
C THR A 146 -10.69 -14.44 9.38
N TYR A 147 -11.13 -14.15 10.60
CA TYR A 147 -10.49 -14.56 11.84
C TYR A 147 -10.37 -16.10 11.86
N GLU A 148 -9.15 -16.61 11.81
CA GLU A 148 -8.82 -17.96 12.27
C GLU A 148 -8.09 -17.83 13.60
N GLU A 149 -8.62 -18.56 14.57
CA GLU A 149 -8.14 -18.70 15.93
C GLU A 149 -6.66 -19.12 15.94
N ILE A 150 -5.81 -18.34 16.62
CA ILE A 150 -4.38 -18.62 16.74
C ILE A 150 -4.21 -19.87 17.60
N ARG A 151 -3.96 -21.02 16.98
CA ARG A 151 -3.37 -22.16 17.67
C ARG A 151 -1.85 -21.92 17.80
N PRO A 152 -1.27 -22.06 19.00
CA PRO A 152 0.17 -22.13 19.15
C PRO A 152 0.62 -23.48 18.61
N ALA A 153 1.15 -23.49 17.39
CA ALA A 153 1.90 -24.63 16.88
C ALA A 153 3.38 -24.31 17.09
N ASP A 154 3.91 -24.88 18.18
CA ASP A 154 5.31 -25.29 18.23
C ASP A 154 5.57 -26.22 17.03
N GLU A 155 6.55 -25.90 16.18
CA GLU A 155 7.48 -26.82 15.53
C GLU A 155 8.25 -26.15 14.37
N ASP A 156 9.58 -26.28 14.45
CA ASP A 156 10.61 -26.20 13.40
C ASP A 156 10.44 -25.19 12.25
N PHE A 157 11.03 -24.01 12.42
CA PHE A 157 11.20 -23.01 11.35
C PHE A 157 12.67 -22.78 10.95
N ALA A 158 13.49 -23.83 11.08
CA ALA A 158 14.90 -23.82 10.70
C ALA A 158 15.15 -24.71 9.47
N SER A 159 14.46 -24.46 8.36
CA SER A 159 14.84 -25.03 7.07
C SER A 159 14.12 -24.32 5.94
N GLN A 160 14.86 -23.48 5.21
CA GLN A 160 14.74 -23.16 3.78
C GLN A 160 15.12 -21.70 3.52
N SER A 161 16.40 -21.46 3.26
CA SER A 161 16.90 -20.74 2.07
C SER A 161 18.43 -20.57 2.16
N SER A 162 19.09 -20.80 1.04
CA SER A 162 20.54 -20.71 0.79
C SER A 162 21.09 -19.28 1.07
N PRO A 163 22.42 -19.10 1.15
CA PRO A 163 23.03 -18.00 1.90
C PRO A 163 22.81 -16.67 1.19
N ALA A 164 21.87 -15.87 1.70
CA ALA A 164 21.88 -14.44 1.47
C ALA A 164 23.14 -13.88 2.14
N GLU A 165 23.84 -12.99 1.44
CA GLU A 165 24.92 -12.16 2.00
C GLU A 165 24.54 -11.68 3.41
N PRO A 166 25.52 -11.60 4.34
CA PRO A 166 25.23 -11.17 5.69
C PRO A 166 24.58 -9.78 5.66
N PRO A 167 23.44 -9.59 6.34
CA PRO A 167 22.68 -8.34 6.27
C PRO A 167 23.56 -7.18 6.73
N GLN A 168 23.50 -6.07 5.98
CA GLN A 168 24.32 -4.90 6.29
C GLN A 168 23.91 -4.30 7.64
N THR A 169 24.88 -4.02 8.51
CA THR A 169 24.62 -3.45 9.86
C THR A 169 23.74 -2.20 9.82
N ALA A 170 23.88 -1.38 8.76
CA ALA A 170 23.08 -0.17 8.56
C ALA A 170 21.58 -0.46 8.33
N GLU A 171 21.25 -1.56 7.64
CA GLU A 171 19.86 -1.97 7.38
C GLU A 171 19.21 -2.47 8.67
N LEU A 172 19.96 -3.19 9.50
CA LEU A 172 19.48 -3.67 10.79
C LEU A 172 19.20 -2.51 11.77
N ILE A 173 20.10 -1.52 11.81
CA ILE A 173 19.91 -0.31 12.63
C ILE A 173 18.64 0.43 12.20
N ARG A 174 18.43 0.59 10.90
CA ARG A 174 17.23 1.25 10.36
C ARG A 174 15.96 0.52 10.75
N ALA A 175 15.91 -0.81 10.56
CA ALA A 175 14.76 -1.62 10.92
C ALA A 175 14.43 -1.57 12.43
N LEU A 176 15.45 -1.50 13.29
CA LEU A 176 15.27 -1.34 14.73
C LEU A 176 14.70 0.05 15.09
N GLN A 177 15.17 1.11 14.44
CA GLN A 177 14.67 2.49 14.65
C GLN A 177 13.23 2.68 14.14
N GLU A 178 12.89 2.05 13.02
CA GLU A 178 11.53 2.07 12.47
C GLU A 178 10.53 1.38 13.41
N LEU A 179 10.95 0.29 14.06
CA LEU A 179 10.12 -0.45 15.00
C LEU A 179 9.82 0.33 16.30
N GLU A 180 10.68 1.27 16.69
CA GLU A 180 10.46 2.15 17.86
C GLU A 180 9.24 3.07 17.65
N ASN A 181 8.93 3.42 16.40
CA ASN A 181 7.79 4.25 16.02
C ASN A 181 6.57 3.43 15.57
N ALA A 182 6.55 2.12 15.83
CA ALA A 182 5.49 1.24 15.37
C ALA A 182 4.15 1.49 16.12
N ALA A 183 3.07 0.91 15.59
CA ALA A 183 1.72 1.06 16.16
C ALA A 183 1.62 0.69 17.63
N SER A 184 2.43 -0.27 18.09
CA SER A 184 2.48 -0.63 19.49
C SER A 184 3.04 0.47 20.40
N GLY A 185 3.93 1.32 19.89
CA GLY A 185 4.48 2.49 20.59
C GLY A 185 3.57 3.72 20.54
N ASP A 186 2.51 3.71 19.73
CA ASP A 186 1.56 4.83 19.58
C ASP A 186 0.59 4.90 20.77
N SER A 187 1.06 5.50 21.86
CA SER A 187 0.33 5.62 23.13
C SER A 187 -0.94 6.46 23.00
N VAL A 188 -0.92 7.50 22.16
CA VAL A 188 -2.05 8.40 21.92
C VAL A 188 -3.19 7.63 21.27
N LEU A 189 -2.89 6.85 20.24
CA LEU A 189 -3.90 6.06 19.54
C LEU A 189 -4.45 4.93 20.43
N ARG A 190 -3.61 4.24 21.21
CA ARG A 190 -4.06 3.24 22.20
C ARG A 190 -4.99 3.85 23.24
N GLN A 191 -4.66 5.04 23.75
CA GLN A 191 -5.51 5.76 24.70
C GLN A 191 -6.87 6.08 24.09
N ARG A 192 -6.90 6.55 22.82
CA ARG A 192 -8.15 6.84 22.12
C ARG A 192 -9.03 5.61 21.97
N ILE A 193 -8.45 4.46 21.62
CA ILE A 193 -9.17 3.17 21.57
C ILE A 193 -9.72 2.79 22.95
N SER A 194 -8.92 2.91 24.00
CA SER A 194 -9.38 2.59 25.37
C SER A 194 -10.47 3.53 25.90
N SER A 195 -10.55 4.74 25.36
CA SER A 195 -11.54 5.75 25.74
C SER A 195 -12.87 5.62 24.98
N LEU A 196 -12.99 4.63 24.09
CA LEU A 196 -14.22 4.39 23.36
C LEU A 196 -15.36 4.04 24.34
N PRO A 197 -16.55 4.63 24.17
CA PRO A 197 -17.67 4.42 25.07
C PRO A 197 -18.22 2.99 24.99
N ALA A 198 -18.80 2.48 26.08
CA ALA A 198 -19.31 1.10 26.10
C ALA A 198 -20.43 0.88 25.07
N GLU A 199 -21.17 1.93 24.75
CA GLU A 199 -22.26 1.94 23.78
C GLU A 199 -21.81 1.62 22.35
N VAL A 200 -20.53 1.81 22.00
CA VAL A 200 -20.03 1.44 20.65
C VAL A 200 -19.68 -0.05 20.52
N GLN A 201 -19.56 -0.77 21.64
CA GLN A 201 -19.14 -2.18 21.66
C GLN A 201 -20.21 -3.12 22.22
N ASP A 202 -21.11 -2.64 23.08
CA ASP A 202 -22.12 -3.45 23.75
C ASP A 202 -23.53 -3.17 23.20
N THR A 203 -24.04 -4.11 22.42
CA THR A 203 -25.38 -4.05 21.82
C THR A 203 -26.51 -4.07 22.84
N SER A 204 -26.25 -4.54 24.06
CA SER A 204 -27.26 -4.54 25.13
C SER A 204 -27.63 -3.12 25.56
N LEU A 205 -26.77 -2.13 25.34
CA LEU A 205 -26.97 -0.73 25.74
C LEU A 205 -27.85 0.07 24.75
N LEU A 206 -28.22 -0.52 23.60
CA LEU A 206 -29.01 0.17 22.58
C LEU A 206 -30.40 0.61 23.06
N HIS A 207 -30.96 -0.05 24.08
CA HIS A 207 -32.23 0.36 24.69
C HIS A 207 -32.18 1.76 25.33
N ARG A 208 -30.99 2.30 25.60
CA ARG A 208 -30.77 3.65 26.14
C ARG A 208 -30.93 4.74 25.09
N ILE A 209 -30.97 4.37 23.81
CA ILE A 209 -31.19 5.29 22.69
C ILE A 209 -32.70 5.45 22.50
N THR A 210 -33.23 6.55 23.01
CA THR A 210 -34.68 6.83 23.03
C THR A 210 -35.11 7.84 21.97
N ASP A 211 -34.16 8.52 21.32
CA ASP A 211 -34.42 9.56 20.34
C ASP A 211 -33.50 9.41 19.11
N LYS A 212 -33.96 9.99 17.99
CA LYS A 212 -33.27 9.90 16.71
C LYS A 212 -31.90 10.59 16.74
N GLU A 213 -31.75 11.68 17.49
CA GLU A 213 -30.52 12.47 17.53
C GLU A 213 -29.41 11.74 18.32
N SER A 214 -29.75 11.08 19.43
CA SER A 214 -28.82 10.20 20.14
C SER A 214 -28.42 8.98 19.31
N GLY A 215 -29.35 8.41 18.53
CA GLY A 215 -29.05 7.33 17.58
C GLY A 215 -28.08 7.77 16.47
N GLU A 216 -28.28 8.93 15.86
CA GLU A 216 -27.38 9.48 14.84
C GLU A 216 -25.99 9.85 15.41
N ARG A 217 -25.91 10.28 16.68
CA ARG A 217 -24.63 10.49 17.37
C ARG A 217 -23.90 9.18 17.61
N LEU A 218 -24.59 8.15 18.10
CA LEU A 218 -23.99 6.83 18.31
C LEU A 218 -23.53 6.21 16.97
N SER A 219 -24.32 6.32 15.90
CA SER A 219 -23.95 5.83 14.57
C SER A 219 -22.61 6.41 14.10
N ARG A 220 -22.45 7.74 14.22
CA ARG A 220 -21.18 8.41 13.87
C ARG A 220 -20.02 7.94 14.74
N LEU A 221 -20.23 7.80 16.05
CA LEU A 221 -19.20 7.29 16.96
C LEU A 221 -18.80 5.84 16.63
N VAL A 222 -19.75 4.98 16.26
CA VAL A 222 -19.48 3.61 15.83
C VAL A 222 -18.68 3.61 14.53
N GLU A 223 -19.06 4.42 13.54
CA GLU A 223 -18.32 4.55 12.27
C GLU A 223 -16.87 5.02 12.50
N GLU A 224 -16.67 6.04 13.34
CA GLU A 224 -15.35 6.52 13.72
C GLU A 224 -14.52 5.46 14.46
N ALA A 225 -15.15 4.75 15.41
CA ALA A 225 -14.52 3.67 16.15
C ALA A 225 -14.11 2.51 15.23
N CYS A 226 -14.97 2.12 14.28
CA CYS A 226 -14.66 1.09 13.29
C CYS A 226 -13.47 1.47 12.41
N MET A 227 -13.43 2.72 11.92
CA MET A 227 -12.31 3.22 11.13
C MET A 227 -11.00 3.24 11.93
N LEU A 228 -11.05 3.71 13.18
CA LEU A 228 -9.89 3.75 14.08
C LEU A 228 -9.35 2.34 14.37
N LEU A 229 -10.24 1.40 14.72
CA LEU A 229 -9.86 0.01 14.99
C LEU A 229 -9.31 -0.69 13.75
N ALA A 230 -9.89 -0.43 12.57
CA ALA A 230 -9.39 -0.99 11.32
C ALA A 230 -8.00 -0.47 10.96
N ASP A 231 -7.76 0.84 11.10
CA ASP A 231 -6.44 1.44 10.90
C ASP A 231 -5.40 0.86 11.86
N TYR A 232 -5.73 0.83 13.16
CA TYR A 232 -4.87 0.26 14.18
C TYR A 232 -4.54 -1.20 13.95
N SER A 233 -5.54 -2.03 13.65
CA SER A 233 -5.36 -3.46 13.37
C SER A 233 -4.47 -3.67 12.15
N GLY A 234 -4.61 -2.84 11.12
CA GLY A 234 -3.76 -2.87 9.93
C GLY A 234 -2.31 -2.52 10.25
N ARG A 235 -2.08 -1.44 11.02
CA ARG A 235 -0.73 -1.04 11.43
C ARG A 235 -0.08 -2.08 12.36
N LEU A 236 -0.85 -2.71 13.24
CA LEU A 236 -0.38 -3.78 14.12
C LEU A 236 0.01 -5.04 13.33
N ALA A 237 -0.77 -5.41 12.30
CA ALA A 237 -0.44 -6.52 11.43
C ALA A 237 0.88 -6.28 10.67
N ALA A 238 1.08 -5.07 10.13
CA ALA A 238 2.34 -4.68 9.50
C ALA A 238 3.51 -4.77 10.49
N GLU A 239 3.35 -4.24 11.71
CA GLU A 239 4.36 -4.35 12.76
C GLU A 239 4.72 -5.81 13.08
N ILE A 240 3.75 -6.72 13.14
CA ILE A 240 4.01 -8.15 13.40
C ILE A 240 4.86 -8.76 12.28
N ASP A 241 4.56 -8.44 11.02
CA ASP A 241 5.35 -8.94 9.88
C ASP A 241 6.76 -8.34 9.87
N ASP A 242 6.91 -7.06 10.18
CA ASP A 242 8.21 -6.39 10.32
C ASP A 242 9.05 -7.02 11.44
N ARG A 243 8.44 -7.29 12.61
CA ARG A 243 9.09 -8.00 13.73
C ARG A 243 9.55 -9.39 13.32
N ARG A 244 8.72 -10.15 12.61
CA ARG A 244 9.09 -11.49 12.11
C ARG A 244 10.29 -11.43 11.16
N GLN A 245 10.29 -10.47 10.24
CA GLN A 245 11.40 -10.28 9.33
C GLN A 245 12.67 -9.88 10.08
N LEU A 246 12.57 -8.93 11.02
CA LEU A 246 13.68 -8.52 11.86
C LEU A 246 14.25 -9.68 12.67
N THR A 247 13.42 -10.55 13.25
CA THR A 247 13.88 -11.76 13.94
C THR A 247 14.72 -12.65 13.02
N ARG A 248 14.28 -12.88 11.78
CA ARG A 248 15.06 -13.68 10.81
C ARG A 248 16.39 -13.01 10.50
N THR A 249 16.38 -11.71 10.23
CA THR A 249 17.59 -10.93 9.93
C THR A 249 18.58 -10.97 11.10
N LEU A 250 18.09 -10.83 12.34
CA LEU A 250 18.92 -10.90 13.55
C LEU A 250 19.58 -12.27 13.72
N VAL A 251 18.87 -13.36 13.45
CA VAL A 251 19.43 -14.72 13.51
C VAL A 251 20.58 -14.88 12.53
N VAL A 252 20.38 -14.45 11.27
CA VAL A 252 21.43 -14.51 10.23
C VAL A 252 22.62 -13.61 10.59
N PHE A 253 22.34 -12.40 11.07
CA PHE A 253 23.38 -11.45 11.48
C PHE A 253 24.22 -12.00 12.63
N LEU A 254 23.60 -12.55 13.67
CA LEU A 254 24.29 -13.15 14.81
C LEU A 254 25.18 -14.32 14.39
N GLN A 255 24.69 -15.17 13.47
CA GLN A 255 25.50 -16.27 12.94
C GLN A 255 26.73 -15.73 12.19
N SER A 256 26.53 -14.75 11.31
CA SER A 256 27.64 -14.12 10.58
C SER A 256 28.67 -13.45 11.50
N GLN A 257 28.23 -12.78 12.57
CA GLN A 257 29.14 -12.17 13.54
C GLN A 257 29.96 -13.23 14.30
N LYS A 258 29.36 -14.39 14.65
CA LYS A 258 30.08 -15.51 15.27
C LYS A 258 31.16 -16.06 14.32
N ASP A 259 30.79 -16.33 13.07
CA ASP A 259 31.73 -16.86 12.08
C ASP A 259 32.88 -15.88 11.80
N GLY A 260 32.56 -14.58 11.71
CA GLY A 260 33.55 -13.51 11.57
C GLY A 260 34.49 -13.38 12.77
N LEU A 261 33.97 -13.53 14.01
CA LEU A 261 34.78 -13.54 15.23
C LEU A 261 35.78 -14.69 15.20
N THR A 262 35.32 -15.93 14.93
CA THR A 262 36.19 -17.11 14.84
C THR A 262 37.28 -16.93 13.79
N GLN A 263 36.93 -16.37 12.62
CA GLN A 263 37.93 -16.11 11.57
C GLN A 263 38.97 -15.05 11.99
N ASN A 264 38.54 -14.00 12.69
CA ASN A 264 39.44 -12.96 13.18
C ASN A 264 40.37 -13.46 14.29
N GLU A 265 39.87 -14.32 15.19
CA GLU A 265 40.68 -14.99 16.20
C GLU A 265 41.77 -15.86 15.55
N GLN A 266 41.42 -16.63 14.51
CA GLN A 266 42.39 -17.45 13.78
C GLN A 266 43.46 -16.60 13.09
N LYS A 267 43.07 -15.52 12.40
CA LYS A 267 44.01 -14.57 11.77
C LYS A 267 44.94 -13.92 12.79
N LEU A 268 44.43 -13.61 13.98
CA LEU A 268 45.22 -13.04 15.06
C LEU A 268 46.29 -14.02 15.54
N GLU A 269 45.94 -15.29 15.75
CA GLU A 269 46.89 -16.34 16.11
C GLU A 269 47.96 -16.57 15.04
N ASP A 270 47.58 -16.59 13.77
CA ASP A 270 48.52 -16.73 12.65
C ASP A 270 49.48 -15.52 12.57
N THR A 271 48.97 -14.31 12.80
CA THR A 271 49.79 -13.09 12.84
C THR A 271 50.76 -13.11 14.02
N LYS A 272 50.33 -13.58 15.20
CA LYS A 272 51.20 -13.76 16.37
C LYS A 272 52.32 -14.76 16.07
N ARG A 273 51.99 -15.91 15.48
CA ARG A 273 52.97 -16.94 15.07
C ARG A 273 53.99 -16.38 14.08
N MET A 274 53.53 -15.66 13.06
CA MET A 274 54.41 -15.03 12.07
C MET A 274 55.35 -14.00 12.71
N LYS A 275 54.84 -13.18 13.63
CA LYS A 275 55.66 -12.22 14.38
C LYS A 275 56.71 -12.91 15.26
N TYR A 276 56.36 -14.02 15.91
CA TYR A 276 57.29 -14.82 16.69
C TYR A 276 58.40 -15.42 15.81
N LEU A 277 58.05 -15.99 14.67
CA LEU A 277 59.01 -16.52 13.68
C LEU A 277 59.97 -15.44 13.18
N LEU A 278 59.47 -14.24 12.87
CA LEU A 278 60.31 -13.11 12.47
C LEU A 278 61.24 -12.64 13.60
N PHE A 279 60.80 -12.66 14.86
CA PHE A 279 61.63 -12.31 16.00
C PHE A 279 62.77 -13.32 16.21
N VAL A 280 62.48 -14.62 16.15
CA VAL A 280 63.49 -15.69 16.30
C VAL A 280 64.46 -15.77 15.11
N SER A 281 64.01 -15.38 13.92
CA SER A 281 64.84 -15.36 12.70
C SER A 281 65.65 -14.06 12.53
N SER A 282 65.50 -13.09 13.44
CA SER A 282 66.23 -11.82 13.38
C SER A 282 67.70 -12.04 13.81
N PRO A 283 68.71 -11.66 13.02
CA PRO A 283 70.12 -12.00 13.26
C PRO A 283 70.77 -11.39 14.53
N SER A 284 70.05 -10.62 15.33
CA SER A 284 70.64 -9.78 16.38
C SER A 284 70.87 -10.45 17.75
N GLN A 285 70.72 -11.77 17.89
CA GLN A 285 71.01 -12.47 19.16
C GLN A 285 71.98 -13.66 19.07
N VAL A 286 72.63 -13.88 17.93
CA VAL A 286 73.54 -15.02 17.76
C VAL A 286 74.99 -14.53 17.78
N PHE A 287 75.66 -14.81 18.90
CA PHE A 287 77.12 -14.77 19.18
C PHE A 287 77.80 -13.43 19.59
N VAL A 288 77.76 -13.12 20.90
CA VAL A 288 78.96 -12.67 21.63
C VAL A 288 78.93 -13.26 23.05
N ILE A 289 79.30 -14.53 23.21
CA ILE A 289 79.72 -15.06 24.52
C ILE A 289 81.03 -15.83 24.31
N ASN A 290 82.10 -15.18 24.78
CA ASN A 290 83.47 -15.62 25.04
C ASN A 290 83.80 -17.12 24.87
N LYS A 291 84.76 -17.44 24.00
CA LYS A 291 85.61 -18.62 24.16
C LYS A 291 86.81 -18.26 25.04
N PRO A 292 87.10 -19.01 26.12
CA PRO A 292 88.36 -18.86 26.86
C PRO A 292 89.48 -19.51 26.05
N THR A 293 90.55 -18.77 25.80
CA THR A 293 91.81 -19.30 25.28
C THR A 293 92.52 -20.05 26.42
N GLU A 294 92.52 -21.38 26.32
CA GLU A 294 93.41 -22.23 27.11
C GLU A 294 94.87 -21.99 26.73
N ASN A 295 95.67 -21.95 27.78
CA ASN A 295 97.11 -21.74 27.85
C ASN A 295 97.87 -22.95 27.27
N LYS A 296 98.90 -22.73 26.45
CA LYS A 296 100.00 -23.69 26.24
C LYS A 296 101.33 -22.96 26.14
N ASN A 297 102.14 -23.18 27.18
CA ASN A 297 103.60 -23.07 27.35
C ASN A 297 104.35 -21.87 26.78
#